data_AF-A0A947VXK4-F1
#
_entry.id   AF-A0A947VXK4-F1
#
_cell.length_a   1.000
_cell.length_b   1.000
_cell.length_c   1.000
_cell.angle_alpha   90.00
_cell.angle_beta   90.00
_cell.angle_gamma   90.00
#
_symmetry.space_group_name_H-M   'P 1'
#
loop_
_entity.id
_entity.type
_entity.pdbx_description
1 polymer ?
#
loop_
_entity_poly.entity_id
_entity_poly.type
_entity_poly.pdbx_seq_one_letter_code
_entity_poly.pdbx_strand_id
1 'polypeptide(L)'
;MDDSTKINPLYDPSTDNQEINPKVQEMINKPMSAQGGFSAEDKTFLDMLMKMVDGKQIDLYKPESLINHTVYDKISDADKGKADLNAINMLARIRDIYSLLKSNSEPTFQVQNMVMDLRYKKEQLEKIGGDLFII
;
A
#
# COMPACT_ATOMS: atom_id res chain seq x y z
N MET A 1 -49.20 -3.68 0.80
CA MET A 1 -48.32 -4.00 1.93
C MET A 1 -47.01 -4.42 1.32
N ASP A 2 -46.02 -3.54 1.37
CA ASP A 2 -44.72 -3.70 0.73
C ASP A 2 -43.76 -4.29 1.77
N ASP A 3 -43.21 -5.48 1.50
CA ASP A 3 -42.48 -6.29 2.48
C ASP A 3 -40.97 -6.13 2.26
N SER A 4 -40.47 -4.94 2.59
CA SER A 4 -39.07 -4.54 2.47
C SER A 4 -38.11 -5.34 3.38
N THR A 5 -38.64 -6.08 4.35
CA THR A 5 -37.85 -6.96 5.23
C THR A 5 -37.23 -8.17 4.52
N LYS A 6 -37.72 -8.53 3.33
CA LYS A 6 -37.16 -9.64 2.53
C LYS A 6 -35.82 -9.30 1.85
N ILE A 7 -35.47 -8.03 1.73
CA ILE A 7 -34.32 -7.60 0.91
C ILE A 7 -33.10 -7.24 1.78
N ASN A 8 -33.31 -6.84 3.04
CA ASN A 8 -32.23 -6.58 3.98
C ASN A 8 -32.61 -7.04 5.39
N PRO A 9 -31.97 -8.08 5.95
CA PRO A 9 -32.27 -8.60 7.29
C PRO A 9 -31.93 -7.61 8.42
N LEU A 10 -31.28 -6.48 8.11
CA LEU A 10 -30.98 -5.38 9.03
C LEU A 10 -31.90 -4.16 8.83
N TYR A 11 -32.94 -4.26 7.98
CA TYR A 11 -33.90 -3.18 7.80
C TYR A 11 -34.82 -3.09 9.02
N ASP A 12 -34.67 -2.01 9.80
CA ASP A 12 -35.58 -1.65 10.88
C ASP A 12 -36.39 -0.40 10.48
N PRO A 13 -37.67 -0.55 10.11
CA PRO A 13 -38.52 0.57 9.68
C PRO A 13 -38.75 1.62 10.79
N SER A 14 -38.44 1.30 12.05
CA SER A 14 -38.52 2.27 13.15
C SER A 14 -37.37 3.29 13.14
N THR A 15 -36.27 2.98 12.47
CA THR A 15 -35.09 3.86 12.31
C THR A 15 -35.02 4.52 10.93
N ASP A 16 -35.94 4.16 10.03
CA ASP A 16 -36.02 4.68 8.67
C ASP A 16 -36.46 6.16 8.70
N ASN A 17 -35.69 7.03 8.04
CA ASN A 17 -35.84 8.49 8.04
C ASN A 17 -35.78 9.21 9.41
N GLN A 18 -35.21 8.59 10.45
CA GLN A 18 -34.91 9.35 11.67
C GLN A 18 -33.87 10.44 11.39
N GLU A 19 -34.03 11.63 11.99
CA GLU A 19 -33.01 12.68 11.93
C GLU A 19 -31.68 12.10 12.41
N ILE A 20 -30.68 12.12 11.52
CA ILE A 20 -29.34 11.69 11.87
C ILE A 20 -28.91 12.53 13.07
N ASN A 21 -28.58 11.85 14.17
CA ASN A 21 -28.16 12.51 15.40
C ASN A 21 -27.11 13.58 15.05
N PRO A 22 -27.27 14.84 15.48
CA PRO A 22 -26.36 15.92 15.12
C PRO A 22 -24.88 15.60 15.38
N LYS A 23 -24.58 14.79 16.41
CA LYS A 23 -23.22 14.30 16.69
C LYS A 23 -22.70 13.31 15.64
N VAL A 24 -23.57 12.47 15.09
CA VAL A 24 -23.27 11.55 13.98
C VAL A 24 -23.08 12.32 12.68
N GLN A 25 -23.94 13.30 12.41
CA GLN A 25 -23.78 14.19 11.27
C GLN A 25 -22.47 14.99 11.36
N GLU A 26 -22.09 15.46 12.55
CA GLU A 26 -20.82 16.14 12.79
C GLU A 26 -19.61 15.22 12.63
N MET A 27 -19.73 13.93 12.99
CA MET A 27 -18.68 12.92 12.73
C MET A 27 -18.51 12.64 11.23
N ILE A 28 -19.59 12.59 10.46
CA ILE A 28 -19.56 12.37 9.00
C ILE A 28 -19.07 13.62 8.25
N ASN A 29 -19.45 14.80 8.73
CA ASN A 29 -19.07 16.09 8.11
C ASN A 29 -17.68 16.57 8.52
N LYS A 30 -17.06 15.95 9.53
CA LYS A 30 -15.62 16.12 9.73
C LYS A 30 -14.95 15.41 8.56
N PRO A 31 -14.17 16.11 7.71
CA PRO A 31 -13.23 15.39 6.87
C PRO A 31 -12.46 14.47 7.81
N MET A 32 -12.16 13.23 7.40
CA MET A 32 -11.18 12.43 8.13
C MET A 32 -9.95 13.30 8.28
N SER A 33 -9.83 13.96 9.42
CA SER A 33 -8.70 14.81 9.75
C SER A 33 -7.52 13.90 9.63
N ALA A 34 -6.48 14.38 8.95
CA ALA A 34 -5.21 13.74 8.69
C ALA A 34 -4.54 13.11 9.92
N GLN A 35 -5.16 12.09 10.50
CA GLN A 35 -4.69 11.32 11.63
C GLN A 35 -3.99 10.11 11.05
N GLY A 36 -2.78 10.37 10.59
CA GLY A 36 -1.97 9.39 9.89
C GLY A 36 -1.04 10.14 8.97
N GLY A 37 -0.08 10.86 9.52
CA GLY A 37 1.16 11.05 8.78
C GLY A 37 1.87 9.69 8.64
N PHE A 38 2.93 9.64 7.86
CA PHE A 38 3.82 8.48 7.82
C PHE A 38 4.21 8.06 9.24
N SER A 39 4.17 6.75 9.55
CA SER A 39 4.89 6.26 10.72
C SER A 39 6.38 6.56 10.57
N ALA A 40 7.12 6.57 11.68
CA ALA A 40 8.58 6.76 11.61
C ALA A 40 9.25 5.69 10.73
N GLU A 41 8.74 4.45 10.76
CA GLU A 41 9.24 3.37 9.91
C GLU A 41 8.88 3.60 8.44
N ASP A 42 7.63 3.97 8.14
CA ASP A 42 7.20 4.19 6.75
C ASP A 42 7.93 5.37 6.12
N LYS A 43 8.18 6.43 6.90
CA LYS A 43 8.96 7.58 6.44
C LYS A 43 10.40 7.17 6.15
N THR A 44 11.01 6.41 7.05
CA THR A 44 12.40 5.94 6.88
C THR A 44 12.52 5.01 5.67
N PHE A 45 11.55 4.10 5.50
CA PHE A 45 11.49 3.21 4.35
C PHE A 45 11.30 4.00 3.05
N LEU A 46 10.40 4.98 3.04
CA LEU A 46 10.21 5.84 1.87
C LEU A 46 11.48 6.65 1.54
N ASP A 47 12.11 7.29 2.53
CA ASP A 47 13.33 8.08 2.35
C ASP A 47 14.47 7.21 1.81
N MET A 48 14.59 5.98 2.29
CA MET A 48 15.57 5.00 1.81
C MET A 48 15.26 4.60 0.36
N LEU A 49 14.02 4.25 0.05
CA LEU A 49 13.57 3.90 -1.30
C LEU A 49 13.85 5.01 -2.31
N MET A 50 13.54 6.27 -1.96
CA MET A 50 13.80 7.42 -2.84
C MET A 50 15.29 7.65 -3.07
N LYS A 51 16.13 7.50 -2.04
CA LYS A 51 17.58 7.59 -2.19
C LYS A 51 18.14 6.51 -3.11
N MET A 52 17.62 5.28 -3.05
CA MET A 52 18.06 4.19 -3.92
C MET A 52 17.67 4.43 -5.38
N VAL A 53 16.48 4.99 -5.62
CA VAL A 53 16.02 5.36 -6.97
C VAL A 53 16.83 6.54 -7.52
N ASP A 54 16.95 7.64 -6.77
CA ASP A 54 17.71 8.83 -7.19
C ASP A 54 19.21 8.53 -7.32
N GLY A 55 19.73 7.61 -6.50
CA GLY A 55 21.09 7.08 -6.55
C GLY A 55 21.35 6.03 -7.64
N LYS A 56 20.34 5.70 -8.46
CA LYS A 56 20.40 4.68 -9.53
C LYS A 56 20.79 3.27 -9.07
N GLN A 57 20.60 2.97 -7.79
CA GLN A 57 20.73 1.60 -7.28
C GLN A 57 19.53 0.75 -7.72
N ILE A 58 18.35 1.37 -7.79
CA ILE A 58 17.13 0.79 -8.36
C ILE A 58 16.85 1.49 -9.69
N ASP A 59 16.70 0.70 -10.75
CA ASP A 59 16.23 1.16 -12.05
C ASP A 59 14.74 0.87 -12.16
N LEU A 60 13.92 1.92 -12.20
CA LEU A 60 12.45 1.85 -12.27
C LEU A 60 11.92 1.14 -13.52
N TYR A 61 12.78 0.78 -14.48
CA TYR A 61 12.41 0.04 -15.69
C TYR A 61 13.00 -1.36 -15.76
N LYS A 62 13.81 -1.78 -14.77
CA LYS A 62 14.44 -3.11 -14.72
C LYS A 62 14.11 -3.80 -13.39
N PRO A 63 13.16 -4.76 -13.39
CA PRO A 63 12.80 -5.53 -12.19
C PRO A 63 13.98 -6.22 -11.52
N GLU A 64 14.96 -6.69 -12.30
CA GLU A 64 16.20 -7.30 -11.80
C GLU A 64 16.98 -6.39 -10.85
N SER A 65 16.89 -5.06 -11.00
CA SER A 65 17.56 -4.12 -10.10
C SER A 65 17.02 -4.14 -8.67
N LEU A 66 15.83 -4.73 -8.46
CA LEU A 66 15.24 -4.89 -7.14
C LEU A 66 15.67 -6.20 -6.46
N ILE A 67 16.24 -7.16 -7.20
CA ILE A 67 16.52 -8.52 -6.74
C ILE A 67 17.87 -8.58 -6.01
N ASN A 68 17.86 -9.17 -4.82
CA ASN A 68 19.08 -9.57 -4.14
C ASN A 68 19.58 -10.92 -4.70
N HIS A 69 20.45 -10.86 -5.71
CA HIS A 69 20.99 -12.06 -6.37
C HIS A 69 21.66 -13.06 -5.40
N THR A 70 22.26 -12.57 -4.31
CA THR A 70 22.90 -13.42 -3.29
C THR A 70 21.93 -14.39 -2.63
N VAL A 71 20.66 -14.01 -2.51
CA VAL A 71 19.58 -14.82 -1.92
C VAL A 71 18.81 -15.52 -3.03
N TYR A 72 18.49 -14.81 -4.11
CA TYR A 72 17.77 -15.34 -5.26
C TYR A 72 18.43 -16.58 -5.87
N ASP A 73 19.76 -16.62 -5.96
CA ASP A 73 20.46 -17.77 -6.57
C ASP A 73 20.37 -19.04 -5.73
N LYS A 74 19.98 -18.93 -4.45
CA LYS A 74 19.92 -20.05 -3.48
C LYS A 74 18.51 -20.65 -3.33
N ILE A 75 17.48 -20.00 -3.87
CA ILE A 75 16.10 -20.50 -3.78
C ILE A 75 15.74 -21.39 -4.97
N SER A 76 14.62 -22.12 -4.84
CA SER A 76 14.13 -23.01 -5.89
C SER A 76 13.70 -22.24 -7.14
N ASP A 77 13.75 -22.87 -8.33
CA ASP A 77 13.30 -22.22 -9.57
C ASP A 77 11.82 -21.82 -9.53
N ALA A 78 11.00 -22.57 -8.80
CA ALA A 78 9.60 -22.22 -8.58
C ALA A 78 9.45 -20.92 -7.76
N ASP A 79 10.31 -20.72 -6.77
CA ASP A 79 10.31 -19.50 -5.94
C ASP A 79 10.97 -18.33 -6.66
N LYS A 80 11.96 -18.58 -7.53
CA LYS A 80 12.54 -17.57 -8.44
C LYS A 80 11.47 -16.97 -9.34
N GLY A 81 10.66 -17.82 -9.99
CA GLY A 81 9.55 -17.34 -10.82
C GLY A 81 8.52 -16.51 -10.05
N LYS A 82 8.26 -16.83 -8.77
CA LYS A 82 7.42 -15.98 -7.90
C LYS A 82 8.12 -14.65 -7.59
N ALA A 83 9.41 -14.68 -7.28
CA ALA A 83 10.18 -13.46 -6.99
C ALA A 83 10.19 -12.51 -8.19
N ASP A 84 10.38 -13.03 -9.41
CA ASP A 84 10.38 -12.22 -10.65
C ASP A 84 9.03 -11.51 -10.87
N LEU A 85 7.92 -12.25 -10.72
CA LEU A 85 6.58 -11.67 -10.85
C LEU A 85 6.33 -10.59 -9.79
N ASN A 86 6.76 -10.83 -8.56
CA ASN A 86 6.61 -9.85 -7.50
C ASN A 86 7.51 -8.63 -7.71
N ALA A 87 8.72 -8.80 -8.23
CA ALA A 87 9.63 -7.72 -8.57
C ALA A 87 8.98 -6.74 -9.56
N ILE A 88 8.31 -7.27 -10.60
CA ILE A 88 7.57 -6.44 -11.58
C ILE A 88 6.48 -5.62 -10.88
N ASN A 89 5.68 -6.27 -10.03
CA ASN A 89 4.57 -5.61 -9.32
C ASN A 89 5.06 -4.56 -8.32
N MET A 90 6.12 -4.87 -7.58
CA MET A 90 6.74 -3.96 -6.62
C MET A 90 7.37 -2.77 -7.33
N LEU A 91 8.08 -2.99 -8.45
CA LEU A 91 8.67 -1.90 -9.23
C LEU A 91 7.61 -0.97 -9.82
N ALA A 92 6.48 -1.50 -10.28
CA ALA A 92 5.35 -0.68 -10.72
C ALA A 92 4.84 0.21 -9.58
N ARG A 93 4.68 -0.36 -8.38
CA ARG A 93 4.27 0.38 -7.18
C ARG A 93 5.26 1.47 -6.80
N ILE A 94 6.56 1.18 -6.84
CA ILE A 94 7.64 2.13 -6.55
C ILE A 94 7.60 3.28 -7.57
N ARG A 95 7.38 2.98 -8.85
CA ARG A 95 7.25 4.00 -9.90
C ARG A 95 6.07 4.92 -9.64
N ASP A 96 4.91 4.37 -9.29
CA ASP A 96 3.73 5.17 -8.97
C ASP A 96 3.97 6.07 -7.74
N ILE A 97 4.61 5.53 -6.68
CA ILE A 97 5.02 6.31 -5.49
C ILE A 97 5.95 7.46 -5.89
N TYR A 98 6.98 7.17 -6.69
CA TYR A 98 7.95 8.15 -7.15
C TYR A 98 7.29 9.25 -7.98
N SER A 99 6.43 8.87 -8.94
CA SER A 99 5.68 9.82 -9.77
C SER A 99 4.77 10.72 -8.94
N LEU A 100 4.02 10.15 -7.99
CA LEU A 100 3.14 10.93 -7.11
C LEU A 100 3.91 11.91 -6.23
N LEU A 101 5.09 11.54 -5.74
CA LEU A 101 5.95 12.42 -4.94
C LEU A 101 6.62 13.52 -5.75
N LYS A 102 6.93 13.27 -7.03
CA LYS A 102 7.45 14.33 -7.92
C LYS A 102 6.35 15.29 -8.37
N SER A 103 5.11 14.84 -8.48
CA SER A 103 3.97 15.66 -8.91
C SER A 103 3.32 16.45 -7.78
N ASN A 104 3.45 16.04 -6.53
CA ASN A 104 2.87 16.72 -5.37
C ASN A 104 3.95 17.34 -4.48
N SER A 105 3.70 18.52 -3.92
CA SER A 105 4.62 19.17 -2.98
C SER A 105 4.68 18.44 -1.63
N GLU A 106 3.64 17.69 -1.27
CA GLU A 106 3.59 16.88 -0.06
C GLU A 106 3.08 15.46 -0.32
N PRO A 107 3.57 14.45 0.43
CA PRO A 107 3.07 13.09 0.35
C PRO A 107 1.57 13.01 0.68
N THR A 108 0.78 12.43 -0.21
CA THR A 108 -0.66 12.23 0.01
C THR A 108 -0.95 10.92 0.76
N PHE A 109 -2.16 10.78 1.32
CA PHE A 109 -2.62 9.51 1.92
C PHE A 109 -2.50 8.32 0.99
N GLN A 110 -2.68 8.56 -0.32
CA GLN A 110 -2.49 7.53 -1.32
C GLN A 110 -1.05 7.02 -1.33
N VAL A 111 -0.06 7.92 -1.28
CA VAL A 111 1.37 7.55 -1.23
C VAL A 111 1.66 6.77 0.04
N GLN A 112 1.14 7.21 1.19
CA GLN A 112 1.33 6.50 2.45
C GLN A 112 0.79 5.07 2.40
N ASN A 113 -0.45 4.87 1.93
CA ASN A 113 -1.03 3.54 1.80
C ASN A 113 -0.24 2.65 0.84
N MET A 114 0.28 3.23 -0.24
CA MET A 114 1.12 2.51 -1.21
C MET A 114 2.44 2.07 -0.60
N VAL A 115 3.05 2.93 0.23
CA VAL A 115 4.30 2.62 0.96
C VAL A 115 4.06 1.50 1.98
N MET A 116 2.99 1.59 2.77
CA MET A 116 2.63 0.54 3.73
C MET A 116 2.40 -0.81 3.04
N ASP A 117 1.63 -0.84 1.95
CA ASP A 117 1.37 -2.06 1.18
C ASP A 117 2.65 -2.63 0.58
N LEU A 118 3.56 -1.78 0.09
CA LEU A 118 4.85 -2.21 -0.43
C LEU A 118 5.72 -2.87 0.65
N ARG A 119 5.82 -2.23 1.84
CA ARG A 119 6.58 -2.76 2.98
C ARG A 119 6.02 -4.10 3.46
N TYR A 120 4.70 -4.19 3.60
CA TYR A 120 4.03 -5.44 3.98
C TYR A 120 4.27 -6.55 2.95
N LYS A 121 4.18 -6.25 1.66
CA LYS A 121 4.45 -7.24 0.60
C LYS A 121 5.89 -7.75 0.63
N LYS A 122 6.86 -6.85 0.82
CA LYS A 122 8.27 -7.23 1.04
C LYS A 122 8.37 -8.22 2.19
N GLU A 123 7.87 -7.84 3.38
CA GLU A 123 7.94 -8.68 4.58
C GLU A 123 7.30 -10.06 4.37
N GLN A 124 6.23 -10.16 3.58
CA GLN A 124 5.59 -11.45 3.27
C GLN A 124 6.42 -12.31 2.33
N LEU A 125 7.04 -11.72 1.32
CA LEU A 125 7.88 -12.44 0.36
C LEU A 125 9.19 -12.91 0.99
N GLU A 126 9.73 -12.15 1.94
CA GLU A 126 10.94 -12.52 2.65
C GLU A 126 10.77 -13.76 3.54
N LYS A 127 9.54 -14.06 3.96
CA LYS A 127 9.24 -15.32 4.67
C LYS A 127 9.45 -16.56 3.81
N ILE A 128 9.44 -16.42 2.48
CA ILE A 128 9.57 -17.53 1.53
C ILE A 128 11.05 -17.92 1.35
N GLY A 129 11.95 -16.94 1.27
CA GLY A 129 13.33 -17.18 0.84
C GLY A 129 14.41 -16.35 1.52
N GLY A 130 14.07 -15.53 2.52
CA GLY A 130 14.97 -14.54 3.11
C GLY A 130 14.92 -13.20 2.37
N ASP A 131 15.96 -12.38 2.54
CA ASP A 131 16.07 -11.01 2.02
C ASP A 131 16.20 -10.97 0.48
N LEU A 132 15.09 -11.24 -0.22
CA LEU A 132 15.01 -11.42 -1.68
C LEU A 132 15.06 -10.12 -2.46
N PHE A 133 14.75 -8.99 -1.82
CA PHE A 133 14.71 -7.68 -2.45
C PHE A 133 15.67 -6.74 -1.74
N ILE A 134 16.33 -5.84 -2.48
CA ILE A 134 17.35 -4.94 -1.90
C ILE A 134 16.76 -3.74 -1.12
N ILE A 135 15.43 -3.59 -1.17
CA ILE A 135 14.64 -2.58 -0.45
C ILE A 135 14.10 -3.17 0.82
#